data_AF-A0A364P259-F1
#
_entry.id   AF-A0A364P259-F1
#
_cell.length_a   1.000
_cell.length_b   1.000
_cell.length_c   1.000
_cell.angle_alpha   90.00
_cell.angle_beta   90.00
_cell.angle_gamma   90.00
#
_symmetry.space_group_name_H-M   'P 1'
#
loop_
_entity.id
_entity.type
_entity.pdbx_description
1 polymer ?
#
loop_
_entity_poly.entity_id
_entity_poly.type
_entity_poly.pdbx_seq_one_letter_code
_entity_poly.pdbx_strand_id
1 'polypeptide(L)' 'MEGSLIAIIGNAITAARLVGLDRLEEREAARAVLLARDPSLTPGIARILVEQLYDSCSLHLESRLAV' A
#
# COMPACT_ATOMS: atom_id res chain seq x y z
N MET A 1 17.37 4.77 9.89
CA MET A 1 16.94 4.43 8.52
C MET A 1 15.46 4.75 8.44
N GLU A 2 15.09 5.94 7.95
CA GLU A 2 13.69 6.21 7.63
C GLU A 2 13.24 5.19 6.59
N GLY A 3 12.33 4.30 6.99
CA GLY A 3 11.74 3.35 6.06
C GLY A 3 11.11 4.16 4.93
N SER A 4 11.58 3.96 3.71
CA SER A 4 11.00 4.57 2.52
C SER A 4 9.49 4.42 2.55
N LEU A 5 8.75 5.48 2.19
CA LEU A 5 7.29 5.49 2.06
C LEU A 5 6.75 4.23 1.36
N ILE A 6 7.49 3.77 0.35
CA ILE A 6 7.22 2.54 -0.41
C ILE A 6 7.26 1.31 0.50
N ALA A 7 8.25 1.19 1.37
CA ALA A 7 8.39 0.05 2.29
C ALA A 7 7.28 0.04 3.35
N ILE A 8 6.84 1.21 3.82
CA ILE A 8 5.75 1.33 4.80
C ILE A 8 4.42 0.92 4.17
N ILE A 9 4.11 1.45 2.99
CA ILE A 9 2.88 1.12 2.27
C ILE A 9 2.89 -0.35 1.83
N GLY A 10 4.03 -0.85 1.33
CA GLY A 10 4.21 -2.26 1.00
C GLY A 10 3.97 -3.17 2.19
N ASN A 11 4.55 -2.87 3.37
CA ASN A 11 4.32 -3.64 4.58
C ASN A 11 2.85 -3.59 5.05
N ALA A 12 2.18 -2.44 4.93
CA ALA A 12 0.77 -2.32 5.28
C ALA A 12 -0.11 -3.18 4.36
N ILE A 13 0.15 -3.17 3.05
CA ILE A 13 -0.57 -4.01 2.08
C ILE A 13 -0.29 -5.50 2.32
N THR A 14 0.96 -5.88 2.58
CA THR A 14 1.32 -7.27 2.90
C THR A 14 0.66 -7.73 4.21
N ALA A 15 0.64 -6.89 5.24
CA ALA A 15 -0.02 -7.21 6.51
C ALA A 15 -1.54 -7.37 6.32
N ALA A 16 -2.18 -6.47 5.55
CA ALA A 16 -3.60 -6.56 5.25
C ALA A 16 -3.95 -7.87 4.50
N ARG A 17 -3.11 -8.26 3.53
CA ARG A 17 -3.25 -9.54 2.80
C ARG A 17 -3.14 -10.76 3.69
N LEU A 18 -2.21 -10.75 4.65
CA LEU A 18 -2.03 -11.87 5.58
C LEU A 18 -3.25 -12.09 6.49
N VAL A 19 -4.04 -11.03 6.71
CA VAL A 19 -5.28 -11.09 7.51
C VAL A 19 -6.50 -11.48 6.64
N GLY A 20 -6.32 -11.61 5.33
CA GLY A 20 -7.38 -12.00 4.40
C GLY A 20 -8.35 -10.87 4.05
N LEU A 21 -7.92 -9.62 4.22
CA LEU A 21 -8.70 -8.43 3.82
C LEU A 21 -8.88 -8.40 2.31
N ASP A 22 -10.00 -7.82 1.86
CA ASP A 22 -10.24 -7.65 0.43
C ASP A 22 -9.36 -6.53 -0.17
N ARG A 23 -9.32 -6.45 -1.50
CA ARG A 23 -8.46 -5.46 -2.19
C ARG A 23 -8.82 -4.01 -1.86
N LEU A 24 -10.06 -3.74 -1.45
CA LEU A 24 -10.52 -2.40 -1.10
C LEU A 24 -10.10 -2.05 0.33
N GLU A 25 -10.26 -3.00 1.25
CA GLU A 25 -9.82 -2.93 2.65
C GLU A 25 -8.29 -2.80 2.75
N GLU A 26 -7.53 -3.50 1.90
CA GLU A 26 -6.07 -3.34 1.78
C GLU A 26 -5.68 -1.89 1.47
N ARG A 27 -6.40 -1.25 0.53
CA ARG A 27 -6.10 0.14 0.10
C ARG A 27 -6.47 1.14 1.19
N GLU A 28 -7.62 0.97 1.83
CA GLU A 28 -8.04 1.84 2.94
C GLU A 28 -7.10 1.71 4.14
N ALA A 29 -6.65 0.49 4.47
CA ALA A 29 -5.66 0.27 5.53
C ALA A 29 -4.31 0.95 5.20
N ALA A 30 -3.81 0.79 3.97
CA ALA A 30 -2.57 1.43 3.53
C ALA A 30 -2.68 2.96 3.57
N ARG A 31 -3.83 3.52 3.17
CA ARG A 31 -4.11 4.97 3.22
C ARG A 31 -4.18 5.48 4.66
N ALA A 32 -4.82 4.75 5.57
CA ALA A 32 -4.89 5.11 6.97
C ALA A 32 -3.49 5.13 7.62
N VAL A 33 -2.66 4.12 7.34
CA VAL A 33 -1.26 4.07 7.81
C VAL A 33 -0.44 5.23 7.25
N LEU A 34 -0.62 5.55 5.97
CA LEU A 34 0.07 6.65 5.31
C LEU A 34 -0.26 8.02 5.93
N LEU A 35 -1.55 8.30 6.16
CA LEU A 35 -2.00 9.54 6.78
C LEU A 35 -1.60 9.64 8.26
N ALA A 36 -1.60 8.51 8.99
CA ALA A 36 -1.15 8.48 10.38
C ALA A 36 0.37 8.71 10.50
N ARG A 37 1.14 8.28 9.49
CA ARG A 37 2.60 8.47 9.41
C ARG A 37 2.95 9.90 9.02
N ASP A 38 2.27 10.44 8.02
CA ASP A 38 2.52 11.77 7.48
C ASP A 38 1.21 12.59 7.42
N PRO A 39 0.89 13.31 8.50
CA PRO A 39 -0.32 14.13 8.57
C PRO A 39 -0.26 15.37 7.68
N SER A 40 0.89 15.67 7.06
CA SER A 40 1.01 16.75 6.07
C SER A 40 0.47 16.36 4.69
N LEU A 41 0.32 15.05 4.44
CA LEU A 41 -0.30 14.55 3.23
C LEU A 41 -1.81 14.77 3.26
N THR A 42 -2.33 15.32 2.17
CA THR A 42 -3.78 15.39 2.00
C THR A 42 -4.36 14.00 1.72
N PRO A 43 -5.62 13.73 2.12
CA PRO A 43 -6.28 12.46 1.84
C PRO A 43 -6.30 12.08 0.34
N GLY A 44 -6.33 13.08 -0.54
CA GLY A 44 -6.28 12.87 -2.00
C GLY A 44 -4.91 12.40 -2.48
N ILE A 45 -3.82 13.00 -2.00
CA ILE A 45 -2.46 12.58 -2.36
C ILE A 45 -2.17 11.18 -1.81
N ALA A 46 -2.58 10.92 -0.56
CA ALA A 46 -2.43 9.60 0.05
C ALA A 46 -3.12 8.50 -0.77
N ARG A 47 -4.31 8.78 -1.31
CA ARG A 47 -5.02 7.85 -2.20
C ARG A 47 -4.22 7.57 -3.48
N ILE A 48 -3.72 8.60 -4.16
CA ILE A 48 -2.97 8.44 -5.42
C ILE A 48 -1.71 7.60 -5.20
N LEU A 49 -0.97 7.85 -4.10
CA LEU A 49 0.23 7.09 -3.76
C LEU A 49 -0.08 5.62 -3.50
N VAL A 50 -1.15 5.33 -2.76
CA VAL A 50 -1.59 3.95 -2.49
C VAL A 50 -2.01 3.25 -3.78
N GLU A 51 -2.80 3.90 -4.65
CA GLU A 51 -3.21 3.33 -5.94
C GLU A 51 -2.01 2.99 -6.83
N GLN A 52 -1.06 3.91 -7.00
CA GLN A 52 0.13 3.68 -7.82
C GLN A 52 1.00 2.53 -7.28
N LEU A 53 1.16 2.45 -5.96
CA LEU A 53 1.93 1.39 -5.32
C LEU A 53 1.20 0.05 -5.36
N TYR A 54 -0.12 0.05 -5.23
CA TYR A 54 -0.93 -1.15 -5.34
C TYR A 54 -0.84 -1.78 -6.73
N ASP A 55 -0.97 -0.97 -7.78
CA ASP A 55 -0.85 -1.44 -9.16
C ASP A 55 0.55 -1.98 -9.44
N SER A 56 1.59 -1.26 -8.98
CA SER A 56 2.99 -1.68 -9.09
C SER A 56 3.26 -3.01 -8.37
N CYS A 57 2.72 -3.19 -7.16
CA CYS A 57 2.85 -4.44 -6.40
C CYS A 57 2.05 -5.59 -7.02
N SER A 58 0.88 -5.33 -7.60
CA SER A 58 0.08 -6.36 -8.27
C SER A 58 0.79 -6.90 -9.52
N LEU A 59 1.33 -6.00 -10.36
CA LEU A 59 2.08 -6.34 -11.57
C LEU A 59 3.34 -7.16 -11.27
N HIS A 60 4.03 -6.85 -10.17
CA HIS A 60 5.23 -7.58 -9.76
C HIS A 60 4.91 -9.00 -9.25
N LEU A 61 3.71 -9.22 -8.71
CA LEU A 61 3.27 -10.53 -8.24
C LEU A 61 2.78 -11.41 -9.40
N GLU A 62 2.06 -10.83 -10.36
CA GLU A 62 1.63 -11.53 -11.59
C GLU A 62 2.83 -11.98 -12.42
N SER A 63 3.86 -11.14 -12.52
CA SER A 63 5.13 -11.50 -13.19
C SER A 63 5.87 -12.66 -12.51
N ARG A 64 5.65 -12.88 -11.21
CA ARG A 64 6.28 -13.97 -10.44
C ARG A 64 5.48 -15.28 -10.45
N LEU A 65 4.19 -15.23 -10.74
CA LEU A 65 3.33 -16.40 -10.92
C LEU A 65 3.35 -16.92 -12.37
N ALA A 66 3.84 -16.13 -13.32
CA ALA A 66 3.98 -16.50 -14.73
C ALA A 66 5.29 -17.26 -15.05
N VAL A 67 6.03 -17.75 -14.05
CA VAL A 67 7.30 -18.50 -14.19
C VAL A 67 7.14 -19.91 -13.65
#